data_AF-A0A0D3CUK7-F1
#
_entry.id   AF-A0A0D3CUK7-F1
#
_cell.length_a   1.000
_cell.length_b   1.000
_cell.length_c   1.000
_cell.angle_alpha   90.00
_cell.angle_beta   90.00
_cell.angle_gamma   90.00
#
_symmetry.space_group_name_H-M   'P 1'
#
loop_
_entity.id
_entity.type
_entity.pdbx_description
1 polymer ?
#
loop_
_entity_poly.entity_id
_entity_poly.type
_entity_poly.pdbx_seq_one_letter_code
_entity_poly.pdbx_strand_id
1 'polypeptide(L)'
;MGQDLSPLDLINVKTFAQKVMDRKKLYDYLVSKMSDIAPNLTALIGEMVGARLISHAGSLTNLAKALKTRGNTPKYGLIFPSSFIGQASAKNKGRIAPYLANKCSIASRIDCFAGKNQKLE
;
A
#
# COMPACT_ATOMS: atom_id res chain seq x y z
N MET A 1 24.75 21.31 25.54
CA MET A 1 24.83 20.15 26.47
C MET A 1 23.43 19.81 26.92
N GLY A 2 23.12 18.53 27.13
CA GLY A 2 21.76 18.07 27.48
C GLY A 2 21.30 18.58 28.84
N GLN A 3 19.99 18.74 29.00
CA GLN A 3 19.33 19.16 30.24
C GLN A 3 18.76 17.92 30.96
N ASP A 4 18.72 17.97 32.29
CA ASP A 4 18.09 16.90 33.07
C ASP A 4 16.58 16.84 32.80
N LEU A 5 16.09 15.66 32.44
CA LEU A 5 14.68 15.42 32.16
C LEU A 5 13.90 15.18 33.45
N SER A 6 12.72 15.79 33.55
CA SER A 6 11.76 15.46 34.61
C SER A 6 11.36 13.98 34.53
N PRO A 7 11.13 13.29 35.68
CA PRO A 7 10.63 11.91 35.69
C PRO A 7 9.35 11.71 34.85
N LEU A 8 8.49 12.73 34.78
CA LEU A 8 7.26 12.71 33.97
C LEU A 8 7.56 12.71 32.46
N ASP A 9 8.50 13.55 32.02
CA ASP A 9 8.93 13.60 30.61
C ASP A 9 9.56 12.28 30.18
N LEU A 10 10.32 11.66 31.09
CA LEU A 10 10.93 10.36 30.85
C LEU A 10 9.89 9.24 30.62
N ILE A 11 8.78 9.27 31.36
CA ILE A 11 7.65 8.34 31.16
C ILE A 11 6.98 8.57 29.80
N ASN A 12 6.76 9.84 29.41
CA ASN A 12 6.17 10.19 28.13
C ASN A 12 7.06 9.78 26.95
N VAL A 13 8.38 10.00 27.06
CA VAL A 13 9.36 9.58 26.05
C VAL A 13 9.38 8.07 25.90
N LYS A 14 9.41 7.30 27.01
CA LYS A 14 9.36 5.84 26.96
C LYS A 14 8.06 5.32 26.33
N THR A 15 6.92 5.91 26.72
CA THR A 15 5.61 5.56 26.16
C THR A 15 5.54 5.86 24.66
N PHE A 16 6.09 6.99 24.24
CA PHE A 16 6.17 7.35 22.82
C PHE A 16 7.08 6.40 22.04
N ALA A 17 8.26 6.09 22.58
CA ALA A 17 9.19 5.14 21.97
C ALA A 17 8.52 3.77 21.78
N GLN A 18 7.77 3.30 22.78
CA GLN A 18 7.03 2.05 22.68
C GLN A 18 5.99 2.08 21.56
N LYS A 19 5.20 3.16 21.44
CA LYS A 19 4.23 3.34 20.35
C LYS A 19 4.90 3.34 18.98
N VAL A 20 6.08 3.95 18.84
CA VAL A 20 6.86 3.92 17.58
C VAL A 20 7.33 2.50 17.25
N MET A 21 7.76 1.73 18.26
CA MET A 21 8.15 0.33 18.08
C MET A 21 6.98 -0.54 17.63
N ASP A 22 5.79 -0.34 18.18
CA ASP A 22 4.61 -1.10 17.78
C ASP A 22 4.17 -0.78 16.34
N ARG A 23 4.35 0.48 15.88
CA ARG A 23 4.14 0.83 14.46
C ARG A 23 5.07 0.07 13.52
N LYS A 24 6.33 -0.16 13.93
CA LYS A 24 7.29 -0.95 13.14
C LYS A 24 6.86 -2.42 13.03
N LYS A 25 6.44 -3.02 14.14
CA LYS A 25 5.92 -4.41 14.15
C LYS A 25 4.72 -4.59 13.21
N LEU A 26 3.81 -3.62 13.19
CA LEU A 26 2.65 -3.64 12.28
C LEU A 26 3.06 -3.53 10.81
N TYR A 27 4.10 -2.75 10.51
CA TYR A 27 4.66 -2.67 9.16
C TYR A 27 5.26 -4.02 8.74
N ASP A 28 6.09 -4.65 9.58
CA ASP A 28 6.70 -5.94 9.27
C ASP A 28 5.63 -7.03 9.06
N TYR A 29 4.56 -7.01 9.87
CA TYR A 29 3.40 -7.88 9.68
C TYR A 29 2.69 -7.65 8.34
N LEU A 30 2.48 -6.38 7.97
CA LEU A 30 1.88 -6.02 6.69
C LEU A 30 2.72 -6.55 5.52
N VAL A 31 4.05 -6.42 5.59
CA VAL A 31 4.95 -6.88 4.53
C VAL A 31 4.82 -8.39 4.32
N SER A 32 4.84 -9.17 5.39
CA SER A 32 4.65 -10.62 5.32
C SER A 32 3.27 -10.98 4.74
N LYS A 33 2.18 -10.38 5.26
CA LYS A 33 0.82 -10.72 4.81
C LYS A 33 0.53 -10.29 3.39
N MET A 34 1.06 -9.16 2.95
CA MET A 34 0.82 -8.70 1.59
C MET A 34 1.53 -9.57 0.55
N SER A 35 2.71 -10.11 0.88
CA SER A 35 3.41 -11.10 0.07
C SER A 35 2.61 -12.41 -0.07
N ASP A 36 1.91 -12.82 0.98
CA ASP A 36 1.06 -14.02 0.97
C ASP A 36 -0.23 -13.81 0.16
N ILE A 37 -0.86 -12.64 0.30
CA ILE A 37 -2.18 -12.35 -0.29
C ILE A 37 -2.07 -11.90 -1.75
N ALA A 38 -1.11 -11.05 -2.07
CA ALA A 38 -1.00 -10.40 -3.38
C ALA A 38 0.48 -10.15 -3.75
N PRO A 39 1.22 -11.21 -4.11
CA PRO A 39 2.64 -11.12 -4.45
C PRO A 39 2.90 -10.30 -5.72
N ASN A 40 2.04 -10.39 -6.75
CA ASN A 40 2.25 -9.64 -8.00
C ASN A 40 1.96 -8.15 -7.82
N LEU A 41 0.92 -7.81 -7.06
CA LEU A 41 0.63 -6.41 -6.72
C LEU A 41 1.76 -5.79 -5.88
N THR A 42 2.29 -6.55 -4.92
CA THR A 42 3.44 -6.15 -4.11
C THR A 42 4.67 -5.88 -4.97
N ALA A 43 5.00 -6.78 -5.90
CA ALA A 43 6.13 -6.61 -6.81
C ALA A 43 6.02 -5.35 -7.71
N LEU A 44 4.80 -4.90 -8.04
CA LEU A 44 4.56 -3.75 -8.92
C LEU A 44 4.50 -2.40 -8.21
N ILE A 45 3.89 -2.30 -7.03
CA ILE A 45 3.65 -0.99 -6.37
C ILE A 45 4.11 -0.93 -4.92
N GLY A 46 4.61 -2.04 -4.38
CA GLY A 46 4.98 -2.18 -2.98
C GLY A 46 3.80 -2.48 -2.06
N GLU A 47 4.12 -2.89 -0.85
CA GLU A 47 3.17 -3.40 0.14
C GLU A 47 2.24 -2.30 0.64
N MET A 48 2.79 -1.10 0.89
CA MET A 48 2.03 0.04 1.44
C MET A 48 0.98 0.58 0.46
N VAL A 49 1.35 0.72 -0.81
CA VAL A 49 0.42 1.24 -1.83
C VAL A 49 -0.60 0.16 -2.19
N GLY A 50 -0.17 -1.10 -2.29
CA GLY A 50 -1.08 -2.23 -2.53
C GLY A 50 -2.10 -2.41 -1.41
N ALA A 51 -1.67 -2.40 -0.15
CA ALA A 51 -2.57 -2.50 1.00
C ALA A 51 -3.59 -1.35 1.05
N ARG A 52 -3.16 -0.13 0.71
CA ARG A 52 -4.06 1.03 0.62
C ARG A 52 -5.12 0.85 -0.47
N LEU A 53 -4.76 0.29 -1.63
CA LEU A 53 -5.71 0.00 -2.70
C LEU A 53 -6.75 -1.05 -2.27
N ILE A 54 -6.31 -2.12 -1.64
CA ILE A 54 -7.21 -3.19 -1.13
C ILE A 54 -8.15 -2.61 -0.06
N SER A 55 -7.61 -1.85 0.89
CA SER A 55 -8.41 -1.20 1.94
C SER A 55 -9.46 -0.25 1.35
N HIS A 56 -9.10 0.52 0.31
CA HIS A 56 -10.04 1.41 -0.35
C HIS A 56 -11.15 0.66 -1.12
N ALA A 57 -10.84 -0.49 -1.72
CA ALA A 57 -11.81 -1.35 -2.38
C ALA A 57 -12.62 -2.25 -1.41
N GLY A 58 -12.19 -2.33 -0.15
CA GLY A 58 -12.73 -3.21 0.90
C GLY A 58 -12.18 -4.64 0.85
N SER A 59 -11.95 -5.19 -0.34
CA SER A 59 -11.39 -6.54 -0.52
C SER A 59 -10.57 -6.66 -1.81
N LEU A 60 -9.71 -7.68 -1.88
CA LEU A 60 -8.96 -8.00 -3.09
C LEU A 60 -9.88 -8.40 -4.25
N THR A 61 -10.98 -9.11 -3.95
CA THR A 61 -11.98 -9.52 -4.95
C THR A 61 -12.71 -8.32 -5.55
N ASN A 62 -13.06 -7.33 -4.74
CA ASN A 62 -13.67 -6.08 -5.20
C ASN A 62 -12.67 -5.27 -6.03
N LEU A 63 -11.40 -5.22 -5.61
CA LEU A 63 -10.34 -4.55 -6.35
C LEU A 63 -10.13 -5.18 -7.74
N ALA A 64 -10.14 -6.50 -7.84
CA ALA A 64 -9.99 -7.23 -9.11
C ALA A 64 -11.17 -7.00 -10.08
N LYS A 65 -12.37 -6.80 -9.53
CA LYS A 65 -13.62 -6.53 -10.25
C LYS A 65 -13.89 -5.06 -10.51
N ALA A 66 -13.09 -4.15 -9.95
CA ALA A 66 -13.31 -2.71 -10.07
C ALA A 66 -13.43 -2.28 -11.54
N LEU A 67 -14.57 -1.68 -11.88
CA LEU A 67 -14.88 -1.21 -13.23
C LEU A 67 -14.35 0.20 -13.41
N LYS A 68 -13.90 0.53 -14.64
CA LYS A 68 -13.61 1.91 -15.02
C LYS A 68 -14.92 2.68 -15.05
N THR A 69 -15.21 3.46 -14.02
CA THR A 69 -16.34 4.39 -14.01
C THR A 69 -16.11 5.42 -15.12
N ARG A 70 -17.07 5.61 -16.03
CA ARG A 70 -16.99 6.62 -17.09
C ARG A 70 -17.20 8.00 -16.46
N GLY A 71 -16.09 8.67 -16.15
CA GLY A 71 -16.07 10.03 -15.60
C GLY A 71 -14.65 10.58 -15.54
N ASN A 72 -14.52 11.88 -15.25
CA ASN A 72 -13.22 12.52 -15.04
C ASN A 72 -12.59 11.97 -13.76
N THR A 73 -11.68 11.01 -13.92
CA THR A 73 -10.93 10.43 -12.81
C THR A 73 -9.64 11.23 -12.58
N PRO A 74 -9.19 11.38 -11.33
CA PRO A 74 -7.94 12.07 -11.03
C PRO A 74 -6.76 11.36 -11.73
N LYS A 75 -5.83 12.12 -12.30
CA LYS A 75 -4.72 11.60 -13.13
C LYS A 75 -3.85 10.52 -12.45
N TYR A 76 -3.69 10.57 -11.12
CA TYR A 76 -2.77 9.70 -10.37
C TYR A 76 -3.42 8.87 -9.26
N GLY A 77 -4.55 9.32 -8.70
CA GLY A 77 -5.25 8.61 -7.62
C GLY A 77 -4.36 8.12 -6.48
N LEU A 78 -4.67 6.94 -5.95
CA LEU A 78 -3.96 6.31 -4.83
C LEU A 78 -2.62 5.69 -5.24
N ILE A 79 -2.32 5.55 -6.53
CA ILE A 79 -1.05 4.99 -7.02
C ILE A 79 0.08 6.03 -7.08
N PHE A 80 -0.21 7.31 -6.85
CA PHE A 80 0.78 8.40 -6.88
C PHE A 80 2.04 8.15 -6.02
N PRO A 81 1.95 7.60 -4.78
CA PRO A 81 3.13 7.35 -3.95
C PRO A 81 3.99 6.17 -4.41
N SER A 82 3.61 5.46 -5.49
CA SER A 82 4.44 4.38 -6.04
C SER A 82 5.81 4.89 -6.47
N SER A 83 6.84 4.06 -6.32
CA SER A 83 8.21 4.36 -6.72
C SER A 83 8.31 4.80 -8.18
N PHE A 84 7.60 4.11 -9.08
CA PHE A 84 7.57 4.42 -10.52
C PHE A 84 7.06 5.82 -10.84
N ILE A 85 6.05 6.33 -10.14
CA ILE A 85 5.51 7.69 -10.36
C ILE A 85 6.31 8.73 -9.57
N GLY A 86 6.79 8.39 -8.38
CA GLY A 86 7.63 9.25 -7.55
C GLY A 86 8.94 9.64 -8.24
N GLN A 87 9.61 8.66 -8.86
CA GLN A 87 10.90 8.85 -9.54
C GLN A 87 10.78 9.48 -10.94
N ALA A 88 9.62 9.42 -11.57
CA ALA A 88 9.44 9.94 -12.93
C ALA A 88 9.50 11.48 -12.99
N SER A 89 10.02 12.03 -14.10
CA SER A 89 9.95 13.47 -14.40
C SER A 89 8.50 13.96 -14.52
N ALA A 90 8.22 15.20 -14.09
CA ALA A 90 6.88 15.79 -14.03
C ALA A 90 6.08 15.68 -15.35
N LYS A 91 6.77 15.78 -16.49
CA LYS A 91 6.18 15.62 -17.84
C LYS A 91 5.64 14.21 -18.10
N ASN A 92 6.28 13.19 -17.53
CA ASN A 92 6.00 11.78 -17.80
C ASN A 92 5.08 11.14 -16.75
N LYS A 93 4.95 11.73 -15.55
CA LYS A 93 4.05 11.22 -14.50
C LYS A 93 2.66 10.93 -15.05
N GLY A 94 2.08 11.87 -15.80
CA GLY A 94 0.75 11.80 -16.40
C GLY A 94 0.55 10.64 -17.39
N ARG A 95 1.63 10.20 -18.04
CA ARG A 95 1.62 9.11 -19.03
C ARG A 95 1.87 7.74 -18.37
N ILE A 96 2.70 7.71 -17.34
CA ILE A 96 3.07 6.47 -16.63
C ILE A 96 1.94 5.97 -15.76
N ALA A 97 1.17 6.86 -15.13
CA ALA A 97 0.13 6.46 -14.18
C ALA A 97 -0.98 5.56 -14.78
N PRO A 98 -1.55 5.86 -15.97
CA PRO A 98 -2.49 4.95 -16.62
C PRO A 98 -1.88 3.59 -16.98
N TYR A 99 -0.60 3.58 -17.41
CA TYR A 99 0.11 2.34 -17.73
C TYR A 99 0.28 1.47 -16.49
N LEU A 100 0.74 2.07 -15.38
CA LEU A 100 0.88 1.40 -14.10
C LEU A 100 -0.48 0.88 -13.60
N ALA A 101 -1.54 1.70 -13.67
CA ALA A 101 -2.88 1.29 -13.28
C ALA A 101 -3.39 0.07 -14.07
N ASN A 102 -3.16 0.04 -15.39
CA ASN A 102 -3.53 -1.11 -16.21
C ASN A 102 -2.73 -2.38 -15.83
N LYS A 103 -1.43 -2.26 -15.52
CA LYS A 103 -0.62 -3.39 -15.02
C LYS A 103 -1.08 -3.88 -13.65
N CYS A 104 -1.37 -2.96 -12.73
CA CYS A 104 -1.94 -3.30 -11.42
C CYS A 104 -3.30 -3.99 -11.55
N SER A 105 -4.14 -3.60 -12.52
CA SER A 105 -5.43 -4.27 -12.76
C SER A 105 -5.28 -5.72 -13.23
N ILE A 106 -4.24 -6.02 -14.01
CA ILE A 106 -3.94 -7.40 -14.42
C ILE A 106 -3.39 -8.18 -13.23
N ALA A 107 -2.41 -7.62 -12.52
CA ALA A 107 -1.81 -8.25 -11.34
C ALA A 107 -2.84 -8.55 -10.25
N SER A 108 -3.74 -7.61 -9.93
CA SER A 108 -4.78 -7.82 -8.91
C SER A 108 -5.73 -8.96 -9.28
N ARG A 109 -6.02 -9.16 -10.57
CA ARG A 109 -6.83 -10.29 -11.05
C ARG A 109 -6.07 -11.61 -10.96
N ILE A 110 -4.78 -11.62 -11.31
CA ILE A 110 -3.95 -12.82 -11.18
C ILE A 110 -3.85 -13.20 -9.70
N ASP A 111 -3.52 -12.26 -8.82
CA ASP A 111 -3.43 -12.52 -7.37
C ASP A 111 -4.77 -13.03 -6.80
N CYS A 112 -5.89 -12.47 -7.26
CA CYS A 112 -7.22 -12.89 -6.79
C CYS A 112 -7.70 -14.24 -7.34
N PHE A 113 -7.38 -14.60 -8.58
CA PHE A 113 -7.98 -15.75 -9.28
C PHE A 113 -7.01 -16.88 -9.64
N ALA A 114 -5.69 -16.63 -9.67
CA ALA A 114 -4.70 -17.63 -10.08
C ALA A 114 -4.08 -18.41 -8.91
N GLY A 115 -4.22 -17.92 -7.66
CA GLY A 115 -3.77 -18.62 -6.47
C GLY A 115 -4.63 -19.86 -6.16
N LYS A 116 -3.98 -21.01 -5.93
CA LYS A 116 -4.64 -22.20 -5.38
C LYS A 116 -5.26 -21.88 -4.02
N ASN A 117 -6.49 -22.34 -3.80
CA ASN A 117 -7.32 -22.26 -2.58
C ASN A 117 -8.19 -21.00 -2.40
N GLN A 118 -9.16 -20.88 -3.29
CA GLN A 118 -10.49 -20.40 -2.94
C GLN A 118 -11.15 -21.39 -1.96
N LYS A 119 -10.76 -21.34 -0.68
CA LYS A 119 -11.52 -21.92 0.45
C LYS A 119 -11.45 -20.95 1.62
N LEU A 120 -12.28 -19.93 1.55
CA LEU A 120 -12.71 -19.11 2.69
C LEU A 120 -14.21 -18.86 2.45
N GLU A 121 -15.00 -19.92 2.68
CA GLU A 121 -16.30 -19.78 3.33
C GLU A 121 -16.06 -19.67 4.83
#